data_AF-A0A7W6JRI6-F1
#
_entry.id   AF-A0A7W6JRI6-F1
#
_cell.length_a   1.000
_cell.length_b   1.000
_cell.length_c   1.000
_cell.angle_alpha   90.00
_cell.angle_beta   90.00
_cell.angle_gamma   90.00
#
_symmetry.space_group_name_H-M   'P 1'
#
loop_
_entity.id
_entity.type
_entity.pdbx_description
1 polymer ?
#
loop_
_entity_poly.entity_id
_entity_poly.type
_entity_poly.pdbx_seq_one_letter_code
_entity_poly.pdbx_strand_id
1 'polypeptide(L)'
;MMGWLMLALVALVAALALVLLRYPRKLWTVAATAMMLGAAGYAWQGSPALPGHPVAADAQKNLVNQEMVDLRDAMFGKYGTYAWSYGNLADGMLRQGDRERATKVWQGAVRQVPGDVALWTGFGSALAEYDGNQISPAAQFAFDKALAISPTHPGPPFFYGLALVRAGRYAEAKPWWDKALALTPEKASYRDQLAARLLVLDMLLADAARQQGQAPRP
;
A
#
# COMPACT_ATOMS: atom_id res chain seq x y z
N MET A 1 13.07 27.02 -18.35
CA MET A 1 13.88 28.26 -18.28
C MET A 1 14.39 28.63 -16.87
N MET A 2 14.07 27.91 -15.78
CA MET A 2 14.43 28.32 -14.41
C MET A 2 15.71 27.69 -13.80
N GLY A 3 16.24 26.60 -14.34
CA GLY A 3 17.40 25.90 -13.76
C GLY A 3 18.72 26.70 -13.83
N TRP A 4 18.97 27.41 -14.93
CA TRP A 4 20.17 28.23 -15.08
C TRP A 4 20.20 29.44 -14.15
N LEU A 5 19.03 30.01 -13.82
CA LEU A 5 18.90 31.11 -12.86
C LEU A 5 19.21 30.67 -11.43
N MET A 6 18.78 29.47 -11.03
CA MET A 6 19.14 28.86 -9.74
C MET A 6 20.64 28.63 -9.61
N LEU A 7 21.30 28.12 -10.65
CA LEU A 7 22.76 27.91 -10.65
C LEU A 7 23.52 29.24 -10.55
N ALA A 8 23.07 30.27 -11.27
CA ALA A 8 23.64 31.61 -11.17
C ALA A 8 23.47 32.20 -9.76
N LEU A 9 22.31 32.00 -9.12
CA LEU A 9 22.05 32.44 -7.75
C LEU A 9 22.99 31.75 -6.75
N VAL A 10 23.16 30.43 -6.85
CA VAL A 10 24.04 29.65 -5.97
C VAL A 10 25.50 30.08 -6.14
N ALA A 11 25.95 30.34 -7.38
CA ALA A 11 27.29 30.88 -7.66
C ALA A 11 27.52 32.25 -7.00
N LEU A 12 26.51 33.13 -7.07
CA LEU A 12 26.58 34.47 -6.49
C LEU A 12 26.61 34.41 -4.96
N VAL A 13 25.79 33.55 -4.33
CA VAL A 13 25.80 33.33 -2.88
C VAL A 13 27.12 32.73 -2.40
N ALA A 14 27.68 31.76 -3.12
CA ALA A 14 28.97 31.17 -2.78
C ALA A 14 30.12 32.19 -2.89
N ALA A 15 30.12 33.03 -3.93
CA ALA A 15 31.10 34.11 -4.07
C ALA A 15 30.97 35.15 -2.96
N LEU A 16 29.74 35.52 -2.59
CA LEU A 16 29.48 36.46 -1.50
C LEU A 16 29.97 35.89 -0.15
N ALA A 17 29.73 34.60 0.11
CA ALA A 17 30.19 33.92 1.31
C ALA A 17 31.73 33.88 1.41
N LEU A 18 32.44 33.65 0.30
CA LEU A 18 33.91 33.68 0.27
C LEU A 18 34.48 35.08 0.57
N VAL A 19 33.79 36.13 0.13
CA VAL A 19 34.16 37.53 0.43
C VAL A 19 33.89 37.87 1.89
N LEU A 20 32.70 37.53 2.41
CA LEU A 20 32.29 37.80 3.80
C LEU A 20 33.17 37.06 4.81
N LEU A 21 33.57 35.83 4.50
CA LEU A 21 34.45 35.02 5.36
C LEU A 21 35.95 35.37 5.19
N ARG A 22 36.29 36.40 4.40
CA ARG A 22 37.67 36.82 4.10
C ARG A 22 38.57 35.66 3.65
N TYR A 23 38.01 34.75 2.86
CA TYR A 23 38.72 33.54 2.44
C TYR A 23 39.88 33.88 1.48
N PRO A 24 41.08 33.28 1.64
CA PRO A 24 42.26 33.68 0.89
C PRO A 24 42.08 33.49 -0.63
N ARG A 25 42.39 34.55 -1.39
CA ARG A 25 42.17 34.62 -2.85
C ARG A 25 42.82 33.49 -3.65
N LYS A 26 43.91 32.90 -3.14
CA LYS A 26 44.60 31.77 -3.79
C LYS A 26 43.77 30.47 -3.82
N LEU A 27 42.77 30.33 -2.94
CA LEU A 27 41.91 29.13 -2.86
C LEU A 27 40.56 29.32 -3.56
N TRP A 28 40.30 30.49 -4.15
CA TRP A 28 39.08 30.74 -4.91
C TRP A 28 38.98 29.85 -6.15
N THR A 29 40.13 29.47 -6.72
CA THR A 29 40.21 28.54 -7.84
C THR A 29 39.67 27.15 -7.45
N VAL A 30 39.94 26.67 -6.24
CA VAL A 30 39.42 25.37 -5.75
C VAL A 30 37.89 25.42 -5.64
N ALA A 31 37.35 26.50 -5.07
CA ALA A 31 35.90 26.69 -4.97
C ALA A 31 35.24 26.79 -6.36
N ALA A 32 35.83 27.58 -7.27
CA ALA A 32 35.34 27.71 -8.64
C ALA A 32 35.35 26.38 -9.40
N THR A 33 36.42 25.59 -9.24
CA THR A 33 36.54 24.27 -9.88
C THR A 33 35.49 23.29 -9.34
N ALA A 34 35.26 23.28 -8.03
CA ALA A 34 34.22 22.46 -7.41
C ALA A 34 32.82 22.83 -7.92
N MET A 35 32.53 24.13 -8.06
CA MET A 35 31.26 24.59 -8.63
C MET A 35 31.12 24.23 -10.11
N MET A 36 32.19 24.32 -10.90
CA MET A 36 32.17 23.92 -12.30
C MET A 36 31.93 22.42 -12.45
N LEU A 37 32.57 21.58 -11.63
CA LEU A 37 32.34 20.13 -11.65
C LEU A 37 30.91 19.78 -11.21
N GLY A 38 30.38 20.49 -10.20
CA GLY A 38 28.98 20.35 -9.78
C GLY A 38 27.99 20.75 -10.89
N ALA A 39 28.25 21.87 -11.58
CA ALA A 39 27.42 22.33 -12.69
C ALA A 39 27.53 21.40 -13.92
N ALA A 40 28.71 20.88 -14.22
CA ALA A 40 28.92 19.91 -15.30
C ALA A 40 28.24 18.56 -14.99
N GLY A 41 28.33 18.07 -13.75
CA GLY A 41 27.59 16.88 -13.30
C GLY A 41 26.08 17.08 -13.39
N TYR A 42 25.58 18.26 -12.97
CA TYR A 42 24.18 18.62 -13.10
C TYR A 42 23.72 18.74 -14.56
N ALA A 43 24.55 19.27 -15.45
CA ALA A 43 24.24 19.34 -16.88
C ALA A 43 24.27 17.97 -17.56
N TRP A 44 25.13 17.05 -17.11
CA TRP A 44 25.24 15.71 -17.69
C TRP A 44 24.13 14.77 -17.19
N GLN A 45 23.74 14.83 -15.92
CA GLN A 45 22.71 13.95 -15.35
C GLN A 45 21.32 14.60 -15.27
N GLY A 46 21.24 15.92 -15.35
CA GLY A 46 19.98 16.66 -15.27
C GLY A 46 19.30 16.80 -16.62
N SER A 47 17.97 16.84 -16.63
CA SER A 47 17.16 17.18 -17.79
C SER A 47 16.49 18.56 -17.59
N PRO A 48 17.24 19.68 -17.64
CA PRO A 48 16.79 21.01 -17.23
C PRO A 48 15.69 21.62 -18.13
N ALA A 49 15.39 20.97 -19.25
CA ALA A 49 14.33 21.35 -20.18
C ALA A 49 12.98 20.71 -19.86
N LEU A 50 12.94 19.64 -19.04
CA LEU A 50 11.69 19.02 -18.64
C LEU A 50 10.99 19.91 -17.60
N PRO A 51 9.68 20.17 -17.75
CA PRO A 51 8.90 20.79 -16.68
C PRO A 51 9.02 19.93 -15.43
N GLY A 52 9.28 20.53 -14.27
CA GLY A 52 9.20 19.80 -13.02
C GLY A 52 7.79 19.24 -12.89
N HIS A 53 7.67 17.91 -12.89
CA HIS A 53 6.42 17.26 -12.55
C HIS A 53 6.34 17.27 -11.02
N PRO A 54 5.53 18.14 -10.39
CA PRO A 54 5.27 17.97 -8.98
C PRO A 54 4.64 16.58 -8.84
N VAL A 55 5.23 15.73 -8.01
CA VAL A 55 4.54 14.52 -7.58
C VAL A 55 3.35 15.02 -6.77
N ALA A 56 2.22 15.19 -7.44
CA ALA A 56 0.94 15.31 -6.77
C ALA A 56 0.77 13.97 -6.06
N ALA A 57 1.13 13.93 -4.78
CA ALA A 57 0.75 12.82 -3.94
C ALA A 57 -0.77 12.77 -4.04
N ASP A 58 -1.32 11.74 -4.70
CA ASP A 58 -2.74 11.43 -4.68
C ASP A 58 -3.11 11.15 -3.21
N ALA A 59 -3.38 12.20 -2.44
CA ALA A 59 -3.76 12.12 -1.04
C ALA A 59 -5.03 11.27 -0.87
N GLN A 60 -5.88 11.26 -1.91
CA GLN A 60 -7.10 10.46 -1.99
C GLN A 60 -6.83 8.95 -2.05
N LYS A 61 -5.75 8.49 -2.70
CA LYS A 61 -5.41 7.04 -2.80
C LYS A 61 -4.81 6.50 -1.51
N ASN A 62 -4.32 7.37 -0.62
CA ASN A 62 -3.65 6.98 0.62
C ASN A 62 -4.63 6.74 1.79
N LEU A 63 -5.81 7.38 1.80
CA LEU A 63 -6.75 7.30 2.93
C LEU A 63 -7.46 5.93 3.03
N VAL A 64 -7.89 5.37 1.89
CA VAL A 64 -8.51 4.03 1.84
C VAL A 64 -7.48 2.92 2.13
N ASN A 65 -6.19 3.19 1.90
CA ASN A 65 -5.11 2.26 2.22
C ASN A 65 -4.72 2.29 3.71
N GLN A 66 -4.75 3.45 4.37
CA GLN A 66 -4.41 3.54 5.80
C GLN A 66 -5.42 2.81 6.70
N GLU A 67 -6.71 2.96 6.43
CA GLU A 67 -7.76 2.26 7.19
C GLU A 67 -7.60 0.74 7.12
N MET A 68 -7.21 0.20 5.95
CA MET A 68 -6.96 -1.23 5.76
C MET A 68 -5.72 -1.72 6.51
N VAL A 69 -4.68 -0.88 6.60
CA VAL A 69 -3.48 -1.19 7.39
C VAL A 69 -3.83 -1.18 8.89
N ASP A 70 -4.56 -0.18 9.36
CA ASP A 70 -4.97 -0.08 10.76
C ASP A 70 -5.87 -1.26 11.17
N LEU A 71 -6.77 -1.68 10.28
CA LEU A 71 -7.63 -2.84 10.49
C LEU A 71 -6.84 -4.15 10.55
N ARG A 72 -5.87 -4.32 9.66
CA ARG A 72 -4.94 -5.47 9.70
C ARG A 72 -4.16 -5.49 11.01
N ASP A 73 -3.62 -4.35 11.41
CA ASP A 73 -2.85 -4.19 12.65
C ASP A 73 -3.72 -4.48 13.89
N ALA A 74 -4.99 -4.08 13.88
CA ALA A 74 -5.92 -4.37 14.97
C ALA A 74 -6.32 -5.86 15.02
N MET A 75 -6.41 -6.53 13.87
CA MET A 75 -6.74 -7.97 13.80
C MET A 75 -5.55 -8.87 14.15
N PHE A 76 -4.33 -8.51 13.76
CA PHE A 76 -3.16 -9.39 13.84
C PHE A 76 -2.04 -8.89 14.78
N GLY A 77 -2.15 -7.66 15.28
CA GLY A 77 -1.15 -7.02 16.13
C GLY A 77 -0.03 -6.32 15.35
N LYS A 78 0.41 -5.19 15.89
CA LYS A 78 1.38 -4.27 15.25
C LYS A 78 2.85 -4.56 15.55
N TYR A 79 3.15 -5.11 16.73
CA TYR A 79 4.53 -5.17 17.24
C TYR A 79 5.06 -6.60 17.33
N GLY A 80 6.26 -6.82 16.82
CA GLY A 80 7.00 -8.09 16.93
C GLY A 80 6.56 -9.19 15.97
N THR A 81 5.56 -8.97 15.12
CA THR A 81 5.09 -9.97 14.14
C THR A 81 5.85 -9.84 12.83
N TYR A 82 6.24 -10.97 12.25
CA TYR A 82 6.79 -11.01 10.89
C TYR A 82 5.78 -10.42 9.91
N ALA A 83 4.49 -10.72 10.10
CA ALA A 83 3.41 -10.21 9.26
C ALA A 83 3.32 -8.69 9.17
N TRP A 84 3.54 -7.96 10.27
CA TRP A 84 3.55 -6.51 10.21
C TRP A 84 4.72 -5.98 9.37
N SER A 85 5.91 -6.55 9.54
CA SER A 85 7.13 -6.11 8.85
C SER A 85 7.06 -6.37 7.34
N TYR A 86 6.69 -7.59 6.96
CA TYR A 86 6.49 -7.94 5.54
C TYR A 86 5.29 -7.23 4.94
N GLY A 87 4.23 -7.03 5.73
CA GLY A 87 3.05 -6.26 5.33
C GLY A 87 3.39 -4.84 4.95
N ASN A 88 4.11 -4.11 5.80
CA ASN A 88 4.51 -2.73 5.50
C ASN A 88 5.38 -2.62 4.26
N LEU A 89 6.32 -3.56 4.07
CA LEU A 89 7.16 -3.60 2.88
C LEU A 89 6.32 -3.84 1.62
N ALA A 90 5.43 -4.83 1.65
CA ALA A 90 4.57 -5.15 0.52
C ALA A 90 3.57 -4.02 0.21
N ASP A 91 2.98 -3.40 1.23
CA ASP A 91 2.07 -2.26 1.06
C ASP A 91 2.81 -1.06 0.44
N GLY A 92 4.09 -0.87 0.79
CA GLY A 92 4.96 0.11 0.14
C GLY A 92 5.12 -0.13 -1.36
N MET A 93 5.32 -1.39 -1.75
CA MET A 93 5.43 -1.79 -3.16
C MET A 93 4.09 -1.64 -3.90
N LEU A 94 2.98 -2.00 -3.26
CA LEU A 94 1.64 -1.82 -3.83
C LEU A 94 1.31 -0.36 -4.10
N ARG A 95 1.70 0.57 -3.21
CA ARG A 95 1.54 2.02 -3.44
C ARG A 95 2.34 2.52 -4.64
N GLN A 96 3.44 1.86 -4.99
CA GLN A 96 4.25 2.14 -6.18
C GLN A 96 3.71 1.45 -7.44
N GLY A 97 2.64 0.65 -7.33
CA GLY A 97 2.08 -0.15 -8.42
C GLY A 97 2.81 -1.46 -8.69
N ASP A 98 3.83 -1.80 -7.89
CA ASP A 98 4.68 -2.97 -8.07
C ASP A 98 4.06 -4.20 -7.38
N ARG A 99 2.95 -4.69 -7.95
CA ARG A 99 2.21 -5.84 -7.41
C ARG A 99 3.01 -7.13 -7.44
N GLU A 100 3.85 -7.32 -8.46
CA GLU A 100 4.67 -8.53 -8.61
C GLU A 100 5.67 -8.66 -7.46
N ARG A 101 6.40 -7.58 -7.13
CA ARG A 101 7.34 -7.62 -6.02
C ARG A 101 6.64 -7.75 -4.68
N ALA A 102 5.49 -7.10 -4.49
CA ALA A 102 4.68 -7.27 -3.27
C ALA A 102 4.34 -8.75 -3.03
N THR A 103 3.86 -9.45 -4.07
CA THR A 103 3.55 -10.89 -4.01
C THR A 103 4.80 -11.73 -3.69
N LYS A 104 5.97 -11.40 -4.25
CA LYS A 104 7.23 -12.11 -3.93
C LYS A 104 7.68 -11.90 -2.48
N VAL A 105 7.48 -10.71 -1.93
CA VAL A 105 7.77 -10.42 -0.51
C VAL A 105 6.90 -11.31 0.40
N TRP A 106 5.59 -11.36 0.14
CA TRP A 106 4.68 -12.25 0.86
C TRP A 106 5.04 -13.73 0.69
N GLN A 107 5.40 -14.16 -0.52
CA GLN A 107 5.82 -15.52 -0.79
C GLN A 107 7.08 -15.90 0.02
N GLY A 108 8.06 -15.01 0.11
CA GLY A 108 9.24 -15.21 0.96
C GLY A 108 8.87 -15.31 2.43
N ALA A 109 7.96 -14.45 2.89
CA ALA A 109 7.52 -14.41 4.28
C ALA A 109 6.81 -15.71 4.71
N VAL A 110 5.85 -16.21 3.90
CA VAL A 110 5.16 -17.49 4.22
C VAL A 110 6.10 -18.69 4.18
N ARG A 111 7.19 -18.63 3.41
CA ARG A 111 8.22 -19.68 3.42
C ARG A 111 9.08 -19.63 4.68
N GLN A 112 9.36 -18.44 5.19
CA GLN A 112 10.16 -18.25 6.39
C GLN A 112 9.38 -18.62 7.66
N VAL A 113 8.09 -18.27 7.73
CA VAL A 113 7.23 -18.56 8.87
C VAL A 113 5.91 -19.19 8.39
N PRO A 114 5.91 -20.48 8.05
CA PRO A 114 4.76 -21.14 7.42
C PRO A 114 3.56 -21.33 8.35
N GLY A 115 3.72 -21.14 9.66
CA GLY A 115 2.64 -21.23 10.66
C GLY A 115 2.00 -19.89 11.03
N ASP A 116 2.40 -18.78 10.40
CA ASP A 116 1.85 -17.47 10.71
C ASP A 116 0.57 -17.20 9.89
N VAL A 117 -0.56 -17.14 10.59
CA VAL A 117 -1.89 -16.89 10.00
C VAL A 117 -1.97 -15.56 9.26
N ALA A 118 -1.30 -14.52 9.76
CA ALA A 118 -1.36 -13.18 9.20
C ALA A 118 -0.56 -13.11 7.89
N LEU A 119 0.57 -13.83 7.81
CA LEU A 119 1.35 -13.94 6.57
C LEU A 119 0.59 -14.62 5.44
N TRP A 120 -0.07 -15.74 5.72
CA TRP A 120 -0.89 -16.42 4.71
C TRP A 120 -2.10 -15.60 4.29
N THR A 121 -2.71 -14.86 5.23
CA THR A 121 -3.82 -13.95 4.92
C THR A 121 -3.36 -12.81 4.00
N GLY A 122 -2.27 -12.14 4.36
CA GLY A 122 -1.68 -11.08 3.54
C GLY A 122 -1.24 -11.55 2.16
N PHE A 123 -0.69 -12.76 2.07
CA PHE A 123 -0.31 -13.36 0.80
C PHE A 123 -1.53 -13.63 -0.10
N GLY A 124 -2.61 -14.17 0.46
CA GLY A 124 -3.87 -14.36 -0.28
C GLY A 124 -4.45 -13.06 -0.81
N SER A 125 -4.46 -12.00 0.01
CA SER A 125 -4.90 -10.67 -0.43
C SER A 125 -4.02 -10.10 -1.54
N ALA A 126 -2.70 -10.22 -1.43
CA ALA A 126 -1.77 -9.74 -2.44
C ALA A 126 -1.91 -10.50 -3.77
N LEU A 127 -2.12 -11.81 -3.73
CA LEU A 127 -2.39 -12.62 -4.92
C LEU A 127 -3.69 -12.21 -5.60
N ALA A 128 -4.77 -11.99 -4.84
CA ALA A 128 -6.03 -11.52 -5.40
C ALA A 128 -5.89 -10.15 -6.08
N GLU A 129 -5.14 -9.22 -5.47
CA GLU A 129 -4.86 -7.91 -6.08
C GLU A 129 -3.96 -8.00 -7.31
N TYR A 130 -2.97 -8.90 -7.30
CA TYR A 130 -2.10 -9.20 -8.44
C TYR A 130 -2.93 -9.73 -9.62
N ASP A 131 -3.88 -10.62 -9.37
CA ASP A 131 -4.76 -11.22 -10.37
C ASP A 131 -5.98 -10.34 -10.74
N GLY A 132 -5.87 -9.02 -10.53
CA GLY A 132 -6.90 -8.06 -10.96
C GLY A 132 -8.18 -8.10 -10.11
N ASN A 133 -8.04 -8.30 -8.80
CA ASN A 133 -9.13 -8.49 -7.84
C ASN A 133 -9.98 -9.73 -8.11
N GLN A 134 -9.40 -10.77 -8.69
CA GLN A 134 -10.03 -12.08 -8.85
C GLN A 134 -9.45 -13.08 -7.87
N ILE A 135 -10.26 -14.05 -7.45
CA ILE A 135 -9.78 -15.15 -6.60
C ILE A 135 -9.19 -16.24 -7.50
N SER A 136 -7.89 -16.19 -7.74
CA SER A 136 -7.18 -17.26 -8.43
C SER A 136 -7.02 -18.50 -7.53
N PRO A 137 -6.71 -19.68 -8.10
CA PRO A 137 -6.42 -20.88 -7.30
C PRO A 137 -5.28 -20.67 -6.30
N ALA A 138 -4.29 -19.83 -6.62
CA ALA A 138 -3.20 -19.51 -5.72
C ALA A 138 -3.66 -18.64 -4.54
N ALA A 139 -4.49 -17.61 -4.80
CA ALA A 139 -5.07 -16.78 -3.76
C ALA A 139 -5.96 -17.62 -2.84
N GLN A 140 -6.82 -18.48 -3.41
CA GLN A 140 -7.68 -19.39 -2.66
C GLN A 140 -6.85 -20.32 -1.77
N PHE A 141 -5.81 -20.95 -2.32
CA PHE A 141 -4.91 -21.80 -1.54
C PHE A 141 -4.29 -21.07 -0.34
N ALA A 142 -3.87 -19.82 -0.51
CA ALA A 142 -3.28 -19.03 0.58
C ALA A 142 -4.32 -18.72 1.67
N PHE A 143 -5.56 -18.36 1.31
CA PHE A 143 -6.64 -18.18 2.27
C PHE A 143 -7.02 -19.48 2.98
N ASP A 144 -7.08 -20.60 2.27
CA ASP A 144 -7.35 -21.92 2.84
C ASP A 144 -6.27 -22.31 3.86
N LYS A 145 -5.00 -22.01 3.57
CA LYS A 145 -3.90 -22.18 4.54
C LYS A 145 -4.08 -21.32 5.77
N ALA A 146 -4.41 -20.03 5.63
CA ALA A 146 -4.64 -19.15 6.77
C ALA A 146 -5.80 -19.65 7.66
N LEU A 147 -6.91 -20.08 7.04
CA LEU A 147 -8.07 -20.63 7.72
C LEU A 147 -7.76 -21.96 8.42
N ALA A 148 -6.90 -22.81 7.83
CA ALA A 148 -6.47 -24.06 8.45
C ALA A 148 -5.52 -23.85 9.64
N ILE A 149 -4.64 -22.85 9.58
CA ILE A 149 -3.70 -22.52 10.65
C ILE A 149 -4.42 -22.02 11.90
N SER A 150 -5.41 -21.12 11.73
CA SER A 150 -6.17 -20.60 12.85
C SER A 150 -7.67 -20.49 12.52
N PRO A 151 -8.44 -21.58 12.69
CA PRO A 151 -9.86 -21.64 12.34
C PRO A 151 -10.76 -20.66 13.11
N THR A 152 -10.30 -20.21 14.28
CA THR A 152 -11.01 -19.31 15.19
C THR A 152 -10.58 -17.85 15.08
N HIS A 153 -9.61 -17.53 14.21
CA HIS A 153 -9.14 -16.16 14.05
C HIS A 153 -10.09 -15.37 13.12
N PRO A 154 -10.51 -14.14 13.47
CA PRO A 154 -11.44 -13.35 12.65
C PRO A 154 -10.82 -12.76 11.37
N GLY A 155 -9.50 -12.58 11.35
CA GLY A 155 -8.75 -12.00 10.22
C GLY A 155 -8.91 -12.74 8.87
N PRO A 156 -8.51 -14.02 8.74
CA PRO A 156 -8.61 -14.75 7.48
C PRO A 156 -10.00 -14.70 6.80
N PRO A 157 -11.13 -15.00 7.50
CA PRO A 157 -12.45 -14.91 6.87
C PRO A 157 -12.81 -13.46 6.48
N PHE A 158 -12.38 -12.45 7.24
CA PHE A 158 -12.61 -11.05 6.87
C PHE A 158 -11.89 -10.68 5.55
N PHE A 159 -10.59 -10.94 5.46
CA PHE A 159 -9.79 -10.58 4.29
C PHE A 159 -10.14 -11.41 3.06
N TYR A 160 -10.56 -12.67 3.24
CA TYR A 160 -11.08 -13.46 2.12
C TYR A 160 -12.41 -12.89 1.61
N GLY A 161 -13.34 -12.56 2.51
CA GLY A 161 -14.57 -11.87 2.15
C GLY A 161 -14.31 -10.53 1.45
N LEU A 162 -13.30 -9.78 1.89
CA LEU A 162 -12.92 -8.52 1.24
C LEU A 162 -12.40 -8.74 -0.19
N ALA A 163 -11.60 -9.77 -0.41
CA ALA A 163 -11.14 -10.12 -1.75
C ALA A 163 -12.32 -10.51 -2.66
N LEU A 164 -13.32 -11.22 -2.13
CA LEU A 164 -14.57 -11.55 -2.85
C LEU A 164 -15.41 -10.30 -3.16
N VAL A 165 -15.54 -9.36 -2.21
CA VAL A 165 -16.21 -8.06 -2.44
C VAL A 165 -15.53 -7.29 -3.56
N ARG A 166 -14.19 -7.23 -3.57
CA ARG A 166 -13.42 -6.58 -4.65
C ARG A 166 -13.57 -7.27 -6.00
N ALA A 167 -13.84 -8.59 -6.00
CA ALA A 167 -14.19 -9.36 -7.18
C ALA A 167 -15.66 -9.17 -7.64
N GLY A 168 -16.47 -8.38 -6.91
CA GLY A 168 -17.90 -8.21 -7.15
C GLY A 168 -18.76 -9.40 -6.71
N ARG A 169 -18.17 -10.38 -6.02
CA ARG A 169 -18.82 -11.62 -5.57
C ARG A 169 -19.46 -11.43 -4.18
N TYR A 170 -20.38 -10.47 -4.08
CA TYR A 170 -20.99 -10.03 -2.81
C TYR A 170 -21.71 -11.16 -2.06
N ALA A 171 -22.47 -11.99 -2.78
CA ALA A 171 -23.24 -13.09 -2.18
C ALA A 171 -22.32 -14.15 -1.55
N GLU A 172 -21.15 -14.37 -2.15
CA GLU A 172 -20.15 -15.30 -1.63
C GLU A 172 -19.33 -14.70 -0.49
N ALA A 173 -19.14 -13.37 -0.47
CA ALA A 173 -18.43 -12.68 0.59
C ALA A 173 -19.20 -12.68 1.93
N LYS A 174 -20.54 -12.55 1.87
CA LYS A 174 -21.39 -12.43 3.06
C LYS A 174 -21.14 -13.51 4.13
N PRO A 175 -21.19 -14.82 3.84
CA PRO A 175 -20.97 -15.85 4.87
C PRO A 175 -19.58 -15.77 5.53
N TRP A 176 -18.57 -15.26 4.81
CA TRP A 176 -17.24 -15.06 5.37
C TRP A 176 -17.19 -13.88 6.33
N TRP A 177 -17.87 -12.77 6.02
CA TRP A 177 -17.97 -11.64 6.94
C TRP A 177 -18.86 -11.92 8.14
N ASP A 178 -19.95 -12.68 7.97
CA ASP A 178 -20.76 -13.22 9.09
C ASP A 178 -19.86 -14.03 10.05
N LYS A 179 -19.05 -14.94 9.49
CA LYS A 179 -18.09 -15.74 10.27
C LYS A 179 -17.03 -14.87 10.96
N ALA A 180 -16.47 -13.88 10.26
CA ALA A 180 -15.48 -12.98 10.84
C ALA A 180 -16.05 -12.20 12.03
N LEU A 181 -17.29 -11.71 11.91
CA LEU A 181 -17.95 -10.97 12.99
C LEU A 181 -18.26 -11.87 14.19
N ALA A 182 -18.69 -13.11 13.94
CA ALA A 182 -18.92 -14.10 15.00
C ALA A 182 -17.64 -14.47 15.76
N LEU A 183 -16.50 -14.55 15.07
CA LEU A 183 -15.19 -14.85 15.66
C LEU A 183 -14.52 -13.64 16.34
N THR A 184 -14.98 -12.43 16.04
CA THR A 184 -14.41 -11.21 16.58
C THR A 184 -14.80 -11.06 18.06
N PRO A 185 -13.86 -10.84 19.00
CA PRO A 185 -14.20 -10.57 20.39
C PRO A 185 -15.11 -9.35 20.54
N GLU A 186 -16.05 -9.37 21.48
CA GLU A 186 -17.01 -8.27 21.68
C GLU A 186 -16.34 -6.91 21.93
N LYS A 187 -15.21 -6.90 22.64
CA LYS A 187 -14.47 -5.68 22.98
C LYS A 187 -13.43 -5.27 21.93
N ALA A 188 -13.37 -5.95 20.79
CA ALA A 188 -12.41 -5.62 19.75
C ALA A 188 -12.72 -4.23 19.16
N SER A 189 -11.71 -3.36 19.09
CA SER A 189 -11.85 -1.98 18.59
C SER A 189 -12.37 -1.88 17.16
N TYR A 190 -12.23 -2.95 16.36
CA TYR A 190 -12.64 -3.03 14.97
C TYR A 190 -14.00 -3.71 14.76
N ARG A 191 -14.65 -4.22 15.83
CA ARG A 191 -15.91 -4.97 15.72
C ARG A 191 -17.03 -4.15 15.08
N ASP A 192 -17.19 -2.89 15.52
CA ASP A 192 -18.24 -2.01 15.01
C ASP A 192 -18.05 -1.69 13.53
N GLN A 193 -16.80 -1.50 13.11
CA GLN A 193 -16.48 -1.27 11.70
C GLN A 193 -16.79 -2.51 10.85
N LEU A 194 -16.55 -3.72 11.37
CA LEU A 194 -16.89 -4.95 10.67
C LEU A 194 -18.42 -5.12 10.54
N ALA A 195 -19.16 -4.85 11.61
CA ALA A 195 -20.63 -4.87 11.59
C ALA A 195 -21.20 -3.85 10.59
N ALA A 196 -20.65 -2.63 10.54
CA ALA A 196 -21.05 -1.62 9.57
C ALA A 196 -20.82 -2.06 8.12
N ARG A 197 -19.67 -2.67 7.81
CA ARG A 197 -19.37 -3.20 6.47
C ARG A 197 -20.31 -4.33 6.07
N LEU A 198 -20.64 -5.23 7.00
CA LEU A 198 -21.61 -6.31 6.78
C LEU A 198 -23.01 -5.75 6.51
N LEU A 199 -23.44 -4.73 7.26
CA LEU A 199 -24.73 -4.07 7.03
C LEU A 199 -24.80 -3.46 5.62
N VAL A 200 -23.74 -2.78 5.18
CA VAL A 200 -23.66 -2.23 3.82
C VAL A 200 -23.74 -3.36 2.78
N LEU A 201 -23.06 -4.47 2.99
CA LEU A 201 -23.13 -5.63 2.09
C LEU A 201 -24.55 -6.20 2.00
N ASP A 202 -25.25 -6.32 3.13
CA ASP A 202 -26.64 -6.79 3.17
C ASP A 202 -27.58 -5.85 2.41
N MET A 203 -27.37 -4.54 2.53
CA MET A 203 -28.13 -3.54 1.77
C MET A 203 -27.89 -3.68 0.26
N LEU A 204 -26.64 -3.88 -0.18
CA LEU A 204 -26.31 -4.09 -1.59
C LEU A 204 -26.94 -5.36 -2.15
N LEU A 205 -26.93 -6.44 -1.37
CA LEU A 205 -27.56 -7.70 -1.76
C LEU A 205 -29.09 -7.59 -1.85
N ALA A 206 -29.71 -6.89 -0.91
CA ALA A 206 -31.15 -6.64 -0.93
C ALA A 206 -31.56 -5.77 -2.13
N ASP A 207 -30.77 -4.76 -2.48
CA ASP A 207 -31.03 -3.92 -3.64
C ASP A 207 -30.89 -4.70 -4.95
N ALA A 208 -29.82 -5.48 -5.09
CA ALA A 208 -29.62 -6.36 -6.25
C ALA A 208 -30.79 -7.35 -6.44
N ALA A 209 -31.30 -7.93 -5.35
CA ALA A 209 -32.46 -8.83 -5.40
C ALA A 209 -33.74 -8.12 -5.85
N ARG A 210 -33.97 -6.86 -5.41
CA ARG A 210 -35.11 -6.05 -5.85
C ARG A 210 -35.03 -5.73 -7.34
N GLN A 211 -33.86 -5.34 -7.83
CA GLN A 211 -33.65 -5.02 -9.25
C GLN A 211 -33.88 -6.26 -10.13
N GLN A 212 -33.41 -7.44 -9.70
CA GLN A 212 -33.66 -8.70 -10.41
C GLN A 212 -35.15 -9.11 -10.39
N GLY A 213 -35.88 -8.83 -9.31
CA GLY A 213 -37.31 -9.09 -9.21
C GLY A 213 -38.20 -8.12 -10.00
N GLN A 214 -37.69 -6.96 -10.39
CA GLN A 214 -38.41 -5.94 -11.18
C GLN A 214 -38.14 -6.03 -12.69
N ALA A 215 -37.23 -6.89 -13.13
CA ALA A 215 -37.02 -7.13 -14.56
C ALA A 215 -38.30 -7.75 -15.17
N PRO A 216 -38.85 -7.18 -16.26
CA PRO A 216 -40.05 -7.73 -16.90
C PRO A 216 -39.75 -9.16 -17.35
N ARG A 217 -40.56 -10.11 -16.89
CA ARG A 217 -40.52 -11.49 -17.40
C ARG A 217 -40.86 -11.46 -18.90
N PRO A 218 -40.09 -12.17 -19.75
CA PRO A 218 -40.36 -12.21 -21.19
C PRO A 218 -41.73 -12.82 -21.51
#